data_AF-A0A7Y5VB78-F1
#
_entry.id   AF-A0A7Y5VB78-F1
#
_cell.length_a   1.000
_cell.length_b   1.000
_cell.length_c   1.000
_cell.angle_alpha   90.00
_cell.angle_beta   90.00
_cell.angle_gamma   90.00
#
_symmetry.space_group_name_H-M   'P 1'
#
loop_
_entity.id
_entity.type
_entity.pdbx_description
1 polymer ?
#
loop_
_entity_poly.entity_id
_entity_poly.type
_entity_poly.pdbx_seq_one_letter_code
_entity_poly.pdbx_strand_id
1 'polypeptide(L)'
;MNEPGFLHDLLILFGLGVAVVVLFHRAKVPPIVGFLITGVLCGPYGFGLVGDPTEVESLAEIGVVLLLFTVGIEFSLEQLGRIRNFLLVGGGLQVGLTIAAIYAIARLAGENTKVALFLGMLVALSSTAIVLRLLADRGEIDGPHGQAALGILIFQDLCVVPMVLFTPFLTGAGASMSDAVAVVVKGVLFVGGAIVAARWVVPRLLHDVVATRRREVFLLAIILLCLGTAWASARAGLSLALGAFIAGLLIAESEYSHQALGEILPLREVFNSLFFISIGMLFDVRTVIASPLTVFGAILAVALL
;
A
#
# COMPACT_ATOMS: atom_id res chain seq x y z
N MET A 1 0.85 29.97 -6.47
CA MET A 1 1.10 29.50 -5.09
C MET A 1 -0.08 29.95 -4.24
N ASN A 2 -1.10 29.11 -4.12
CA ASN A 2 -2.27 29.38 -3.26
C ASN A 2 -1.96 28.86 -1.85
N GLU A 3 -0.91 29.37 -1.21
CA GLU A 3 -0.51 28.94 0.14
C GLU A 3 -1.65 28.95 1.19
N PRO A 4 -2.62 29.89 1.19
CA PRO A 4 -3.74 29.79 2.14
C PRO A 4 -4.71 28.63 1.85
N GLY A 5 -4.75 28.09 0.63
CA GLY A 5 -5.64 26.99 0.25
C GLY A 5 -5.19 25.65 0.83
N PHE A 6 -3.92 25.33 0.68
CA PHE A 6 -3.37 24.05 1.15
C PHE A 6 -3.42 23.91 2.68
N LEU A 7 -3.06 24.98 3.42
CA LEU A 7 -3.16 24.98 4.88
C LEU A 7 -4.62 24.87 5.33
N HIS A 8 -5.54 25.51 4.62
CA HIS A 8 -6.98 25.41 4.90
C HIS A 8 -7.47 23.97 4.71
N ASP A 9 -7.07 23.31 3.63
CA ASP A 9 -7.41 21.91 3.37
C ASP A 9 -6.87 21.00 4.50
N LEU A 10 -5.60 21.15 4.90
CA LEU A 10 -5.03 20.40 6.03
C LEU A 10 -5.78 20.63 7.35
N LEU A 11 -6.19 21.87 7.63
CA LEU A 11 -6.98 22.17 8.83
C LEU A 11 -8.35 21.46 8.80
N ILE A 12 -9.00 21.40 7.64
CA ILE A 12 -10.25 20.67 7.46
C ILE A 12 -10.01 19.18 7.67
N LEU A 13 -9.00 18.60 7.00
CA LEU A 13 -8.69 17.18 7.03
C LEU A 13 -8.40 16.71 8.47
N PHE A 14 -7.52 17.41 9.19
CA PHE A 14 -7.19 17.04 10.57
C PHE A 14 -8.30 17.40 11.55
N GLY A 15 -8.91 18.58 11.42
CA GLY A 15 -9.99 19.01 12.32
C GLY A 15 -11.20 18.09 12.25
N LEU A 16 -11.66 17.80 11.03
CA LEU A 16 -12.77 16.86 10.81
C LEU A 16 -12.37 15.43 11.17
N GLY A 17 -11.14 15.01 10.83
CA GLY A 17 -10.61 13.69 11.17
C GLY A 17 -10.62 13.43 12.68
N VAL A 18 -10.14 14.38 13.47
CA VAL A 18 -10.19 14.29 14.95
C VAL A 18 -11.64 14.23 15.43
N ALA A 19 -12.52 15.10 14.92
CA ALA A 19 -13.92 15.13 15.32
C ALA A 19 -14.64 13.81 15.04
N VAL A 20 -14.48 13.26 13.83
CA VAL A 20 -15.08 11.99 13.41
C VAL A 20 -14.50 10.83 14.23
N VAL A 21 -13.17 10.72 14.36
CA VAL A 21 -12.57 9.61 15.13
C VAL A 21 -12.99 9.66 16.60
N VAL A 22 -13.04 10.84 17.23
CA VAL A 22 -13.52 10.99 18.62
C VAL A 22 -15.00 10.63 18.75
N LEU A 23 -15.84 11.03 17.80
CA LEU A 23 -17.26 10.70 17.78
C LEU A 23 -17.48 9.18 17.68
N PHE A 24 -16.77 8.52 16.78
CA PHE A 24 -16.90 7.09 16.51
C PHE A 24 -16.10 6.21 17.49
N HIS A 25 -15.17 6.77 18.27
CA HIS A 25 -14.43 6.05 19.30
C HIS A 25 -15.37 5.35 20.31
N ARG A 26 -16.49 5.99 20.67
CA ARG A 26 -17.50 5.41 21.58
C ARG A 26 -18.19 4.18 21.00
N ALA A 27 -18.25 4.07 19.68
CA ALA A 27 -18.83 2.92 18.98
C ALA A 27 -17.82 1.78 18.76
N LYS A 28 -16.59 1.87 19.30
CA LYS A 28 -15.49 0.90 19.12
C LYS A 28 -15.14 0.66 17.65
N VAL A 29 -15.34 1.66 16.80
CA VAL A 29 -14.98 1.61 15.38
C VAL A 29 -13.47 1.87 15.25
N PRO A 30 -12.72 1.07 14.45
CA PRO A 30 -11.29 1.32 14.21
C PRO A 30 -11.03 2.71 13.63
N PRO A 31 -9.97 3.43 14.04
CA PRO A 31 -9.69 4.79 13.58
C PRO A 31 -9.60 4.94 12.05
N ILE A 32 -9.09 3.92 11.36
CA ILE A 32 -9.02 3.85 9.88
C ILE A 32 -10.38 4.14 9.24
N VAL A 33 -11.45 3.56 9.79
CA VAL A 33 -12.82 3.76 9.28
C VAL A 33 -13.26 5.20 9.51
N GLY A 34 -12.91 5.79 10.65
CA GLY A 34 -13.15 7.22 10.91
C GLY A 34 -12.45 8.14 9.91
N PHE A 35 -11.20 7.85 9.56
CA PHE A 35 -10.48 8.59 8.53
C PHE A 35 -11.08 8.42 7.13
N LEU A 36 -11.50 7.20 6.75
CA LEU A 36 -12.23 6.98 5.50
C LEU A 36 -13.53 7.78 5.44
N ILE A 37 -14.34 7.73 6.52
CA ILE A 37 -15.58 8.52 6.61
C ILE A 37 -15.28 10.02 6.50
N THR A 38 -14.21 10.49 7.16
CA THR A 38 -13.77 11.88 7.06
C THR A 38 -13.55 12.28 5.60
N GLY A 39 -12.85 11.44 4.83
CA GLY A 39 -12.64 11.62 3.40
C GLY A 39 -13.93 11.66 2.59
N VAL A 40 -14.85 10.75 2.85
CA VAL A 40 -16.17 10.74 2.21
C VAL A 40 -16.92 12.05 2.46
N LEU A 41 -16.83 12.60 3.68
CA LEU A 41 -17.49 13.83 4.06
C LEU A 41 -16.82 15.08 3.46
N CYS A 42 -15.49 15.21 3.54
CA CYS A 42 -14.78 16.41 3.09
C CYS A 42 -14.46 16.41 1.59
N GLY A 43 -14.43 15.24 0.96
CA GLY A 43 -14.08 15.06 -0.45
C GLY A 43 -15.08 15.67 -1.44
N PRO A 44 -14.72 15.70 -2.73
CA PRO A 44 -15.50 16.36 -3.79
C PRO A 44 -16.88 15.74 -4.03
N TYR A 45 -17.07 14.48 -3.63
CA TYR A 45 -18.34 13.77 -3.73
C TYR A 45 -19.22 13.88 -2.49
N GLY A 46 -18.69 14.42 -1.39
CA GLY A 46 -19.41 14.72 -0.15
C GLY A 46 -19.80 16.20 -0.07
N PHE A 47 -19.27 16.91 0.92
CA PHE A 47 -19.48 18.35 1.11
C PHE A 47 -18.54 19.24 0.28
N GLY A 48 -17.52 18.67 -0.38
CA GLY A 48 -16.60 19.41 -1.23
C GLY A 48 -15.84 20.51 -0.50
N LEU A 49 -15.39 20.21 0.73
CA LEU A 49 -14.71 21.19 1.60
C LEU A 49 -13.23 21.37 1.24
N VAL A 50 -12.63 20.36 0.61
CA VAL A 50 -11.22 20.37 0.17
C VAL A 50 -11.13 20.98 -1.22
N GLY A 51 -10.26 21.98 -1.39
CA GLY A 51 -10.07 22.71 -2.62
C GLY A 51 -9.30 21.94 -3.70
N ASP A 52 -8.20 21.27 -3.31
CA ASP A 52 -7.39 20.46 -4.25
C ASP A 52 -7.13 19.04 -3.72
N PRO A 53 -7.96 18.05 -4.12
CA PRO A 53 -7.77 16.66 -3.73
C PRO A 53 -6.43 16.07 -4.21
N THR A 54 -5.83 16.60 -5.27
CA THR A 54 -4.59 16.08 -5.88
C THR A 54 -3.37 16.33 -4.98
N GLU A 55 -3.33 17.49 -4.32
CA GLU A 55 -2.27 17.81 -3.35
C GLU A 55 -2.36 16.88 -2.13
N VAL A 56 -3.58 16.58 -1.68
CA VAL A 56 -3.82 15.65 -0.58
C VAL A 56 -3.44 14.22 -0.96
N GLU A 57 -3.73 13.79 -2.19
CA GLU A 57 -3.34 12.47 -2.72
C GLU A 57 -1.82 12.32 -2.76
N SER A 58 -1.10 13.37 -3.16
CA SER A 58 0.37 13.37 -3.18
C SER A 58 0.98 13.21 -1.78
N LEU A 59 0.39 13.85 -0.75
CA LEU A 59 0.80 13.63 0.64
C LEU A 59 0.43 12.24 1.14
N ALA A 60 -0.74 11.74 0.74
CA ALA A 60 -1.25 10.43 1.11
C ALA A 60 -0.33 9.28 0.65
N GLU A 61 0.32 9.41 -0.51
CA GLU A 61 1.31 8.43 -0.98
C GLU A 61 2.49 8.28 0.00
N ILE A 62 2.95 9.37 0.60
CA ILE A 62 4.00 9.34 1.64
C ILE A 62 3.53 8.54 2.85
N GLY A 63 2.25 8.65 3.22
CA GLY A 63 1.66 7.85 4.29
C GLY A 63 1.78 6.35 4.04
N VAL A 64 1.40 5.89 2.85
CA VAL A 64 1.54 4.48 2.49
C VAL A 64 2.99 4.01 2.55
N VAL A 65 3.91 4.81 2.03
CA VAL A 65 5.34 4.51 2.06
C VAL A 65 5.82 4.36 3.51
N LEU A 66 5.50 5.31 4.39
CA LEU A 66 5.89 5.26 5.80
C LEU A 66 5.21 4.12 6.57
N LEU A 67 3.95 3.80 6.28
CA LEU A 67 3.24 2.67 6.84
C LEU A 67 3.95 1.37 6.52
N LEU A 68 4.19 1.11 5.24
CA LEU A 68 4.76 -0.15 4.79
C LEU A 68 6.23 -0.27 5.17
N PHE A 69 6.95 0.84 5.21
CA PHE A 69 8.27 0.90 5.80
C PHE A 69 8.28 0.50 7.28
N THR A 70 7.34 1.05 8.06
CA THR A 70 7.24 0.75 9.49
C THR A 70 6.88 -0.71 9.72
N VAL A 71 5.91 -1.23 8.95
CA VAL A 71 5.60 -2.67 8.95
C VAL A 71 6.85 -3.45 8.57
N GLY A 72 7.59 -3.04 7.55
CA GLY A 72 8.87 -3.67 7.19
C GLY A 72 9.88 -3.71 8.33
N ILE A 73 10.00 -2.68 9.18
CA ILE A 73 10.90 -2.68 10.35
C ILE A 73 10.47 -3.70 11.41
N GLU A 74 9.16 -3.85 11.61
CA GLU A 74 8.60 -4.79 12.58
C GLU A 74 8.81 -6.26 12.14
N PHE A 75 9.09 -6.49 10.84
CA PHE A 75 9.36 -7.80 10.26
C PHE A 75 10.85 -8.08 10.05
N SER A 76 11.29 -9.33 10.28
CA SER A 76 12.66 -9.79 9.98
C SER A 76 12.76 -10.61 8.69
N LEU A 77 13.96 -10.69 8.09
CA LEU A 77 14.22 -11.55 6.93
C LEU A 77 13.98 -13.02 7.26
N GLU A 78 14.24 -13.42 8.51
CA GLU A 78 13.97 -14.77 8.98
C GLU A 78 12.45 -15.07 8.95
N GLN A 79 11.63 -14.13 9.42
CA GLN A 79 10.16 -14.25 9.34
C GLN A 79 9.68 -14.32 7.90
N LEU A 80 10.26 -13.54 6.97
CA LEU A 80 9.94 -13.63 5.54
C LEU A 80 10.23 -15.05 5.00
N GLY A 81 11.34 -15.66 5.43
CA GLY A 81 11.66 -17.06 5.12
C GLY A 81 10.62 -18.06 5.65
N ARG A 82 10.07 -17.81 6.85
CA ARG A 82 9.02 -18.65 7.46
C ARG A 82 7.71 -18.59 6.68
N ILE A 83 7.36 -17.43 6.11
CA ILE A 83 6.14 -17.26 5.31
C ILE A 83 6.32 -17.57 3.82
N ARG A 84 7.46 -18.08 3.38
CA ARG A 84 7.73 -18.38 1.95
C ARG A 84 6.64 -19.22 1.28
N ASN A 85 6.06 -20.18 2.01
CA ASN A 85 4.98 -21.00 1.46
C ASN A 85 3.68 -20.18 1.29
N PHE A 86 3.36 -19.29 2.23
CA PHE A 86 2.23 -18.37 2.07
C PHE A 86 2.48 -17.37 0.95
N LEU A 87 3.71 -16.88 0.80
CA LEU A 87 4.12 -16.00 -0.30
C LEU A 87 3.94 -16.70 -1.66
N LEU A 88 4.64 -17.82 -1.89
CA LEU A 88 4.68 -18.44 -3.22
C LEU A 88 3.44 -19.26 -3.53
N VAL A 89 3.04 -20.15 -2.63
CA VAL A 89 1.90 -21.06 -2.86
C VAL A 89 0.59 -20.37 -2.48
N GLY A 90 0.51 -19.76 -1.31
CA GLY A 90 -0.70 -19.04 -0.87
C GLY A 90 -1.05 -17.88 -1.79
N GLY A 91 -0.10 -16.99 -2.06
CA GLY A 91 -0.27 -15.86 -2.97
C GLY A 91 -0.55 -16.31 -4.40
N GLY A 92 0.21 -17.28 -4.91
CA GLY A 92 -0.01 -17.84 -6.25
C GLY A 92 -1.39 -18.46 -6.43
N LEU A 93 -1.86 -19.23 -5.44
CA LEU A 93 -3.20 -19.80 -5.45
C LEU A 93 -4.26 -18.70 -5.33
N GLN A 94 -4.12 -17.75 -4.41
CA GLN A 94 -5.10 -16.68 -4.23
C GLN A 94 -5.24 -15.86 -5.52
N VAL A 95 -4.14 -15.37 -6.09
CA VAL A 95 -4.17 -14.57 -7.33
C VAL A 95 -4.74 -15.40 -8.47
N GLY A 96 -4.22 -16.62 -8.69
CA GLY A 96 -4.64 -17.48 -9.79
C GLY A 96 -6.12 -17.88 -9.72
N LEU A 97 -6.59 -18.29 -8.55
CA LEU A 97 -7.99 -18.68 -8.35
C LEU A 97 -8.94 -17.49 -8.47
N THR A 98 -8.56 -16.32 -7.96
CA THR A 98 -9.40 -15.11 -8.09
C THR A 98 -9.52 -14.67 -9.54
N ILE A 99 -8.40 -14.67 -10.29
CA ILE A 99 -8.41 -14.39 -11.74
C ILE A 99 -9.31 -15.40 -12.46
N ALA A 100 -9.17 -16.69 -12.17
CA ALA A 100 -9.94 -17.74 -12.84
C ALA A 100 -11.44 -17.63 -12.55
N ALA A 101 -11.81 -17.36 -11.29
CA ALA A 101 -13.20 -17.20 -10.88
C ALA A 101 -13.85 -15.97 -11.55
N ILE A 102 -13.19 -14.81 -11.48
CA ILE A 102 -13.69 -13.59 -12.13
C ILE A 102 -13.72 -13.72 -13.65
N TYR A 103 -12.70 -14.35 -14.25
CA TYR A 103 -12.69 -14.65 -15.67
C TYR A 103 -13.92 -15.47 -16.07
N ALA A 104 -14.22 -16.55 -15.32
CA ALA A 104 -15.39 -17.38 -15.60
C ALA A 104 -16.70 -16.60 -15.48
N ILE A 105 -16.86 -15.81 -14.41
CA ILE A 105 -18.05 -14.96 -14.19
C ILE A 105 -18.22 -13.96 -15.34
N ALA A 106 -17.16 -13.24 -15.72
CA ALA A 106 -17.19 -12.27 -16.80
C ALA A 106 -17.49 -12.90 -18.16
N ARG A 107 -16.93 -14.09 -18.44
CA ARG A 107 -17.24 -14.86 -19.66
C ARG A 107 -18.70 -15.30 -19.71
N LEU A 108 -19.28 -15.74 -18.59
CA LEU A 108 -20.69 -16.08 -18.49
C LEU A 108 -21.60 -14.87 -18.65
N ALA A 109 -21.14 -13.68 -18.25
CA ALA A 109 -21.82 -12.41 -18.49
C ALA A 109 -21.71 -11.90 -19.95
N GLY A 110 -20.99 -12.61 -20.82
CA GLY A 110 -20.86 -12.29 -22.25
C GLY A 110 -19.64 -11.44 -22.60
N GLU A 111 -18.78 -11.11 -21.65
CA GLU A 111 -17.58 -10.32 -21.90
C GLU A 111 -16.54 -11.08 -22.73
N ASN A 112 -15.77 -10.37 -23.55
CA ASN A 112 -14.69 -10.98 -24.33
C ASN A 112 -13.54 -11.45 -23.40
N THR A 113 -12.82 -12.50 -23.80
CA THR A 113 -11.65 -13.07 -23.09
C THR A 113 -10.68 -12.02 -22.57
N LYS A 114 -10.37 -10.99 -23.38
CA LYS A 114 -9.44 -9.92 -23.00
C LYS A 114 -9.96 -9.09 -21.83
N VAL A 115 -11.24 -8.72 -21.86
CA VAL A 115 -11.90 -7.95 -20.80
C VAL A 115 -12.06 -8.80 -19.54
N ALA A 116 -12.52 -10.04 -19.69
CA ALA A 116 -12.68 -10.98 -18.59
C ALA A 116 -11.35 -11.24 -17.86
N LEU A 117 -10.25 -11.40 -18.59
CA LEU A 117 -8.93 -11.61 -17.99
C LEU A 117 -8.41 -10.34 -17.32
N PHE A 118 -8.61 -9.17 -17.95
CA PHE A 118 -8.27 -7.88 -17.35
C PHE A 118 -9.01 -7.64 -16.02
N LEU A 119 -10.31 -7.90 -15.98
CA LEU A 119 -11.11 -7.80 -14.77
C LEU A 119 -10.62 -8.78 -13.69
N GLY A 120 -10.26 -10.00 -14.07
CA GLY A 120 -9.68 -10.98 -13.15
C GLY A 120 -8.40 -10.48 -12.51
N MET A 121 -7.48 -9.90 -13.30
CA MET A 121 -6.24 -9.32 -12.77
C MET A 121 -6.52 -8.13 -11.84
N LEU A 122 -7.49 -7.28 -12.20
CA LEU A 122 -7.86 -6.10 -11.40
C LEU A 122 -8.44 -6.50 -10.04
N VAL A 123 -9.35 -7.48 -10.01
CA VAL A 123 -10.03 -7.91 -8.77
C VAL A 123 -9.13 -8.78 -7.89
N ALA A 124 -8.13 -9.46 -8.44
CA ALA A 124 -7.23 -10.31 -7.66
C ALA A 124 -6.34 -9.54 -6.67
N LEU A 125 -6.16 -8.23 -6.87
CA LEU A 125 -5.32 -7.37 -6.05
C LEU A 125 -6.07 -6.87 -4.80
N SER A 126 -5.41 -6.94 -3.65
CA SER A 126 -5.92 -6.40 -2.38
C SER A 126 -5.14 -5.15 -1.96
N SER A 127 -5.73 -4.34 -1.06
CA SER A 127 -5.04 -3.17 -0.51
C SER A 127 -4.13 -3.57 0.66
N THR A 128 -2.82 -3.66 0.40
CA THR A 128 -1.80 -3.96 1.42
C THR A 128 -1.86 -3.00 2.59
N ALA A 129 -1.97 -1.70 2.31
CA ALA A 129 -2.00 -0.65 3.33
C ALA A 129 -3.19 -0.81 4.30
N ILE A 130 -4.40 -1.05 3.80
CA ILE A 130 -5.59 -1.19 4.65
C ILE A 130 -5.51 -2.47 5.48
N VAL A 131 -5.20 -3.61 4.85
CA VAL A 131 -5.19 -4.92 5.52
C VAL A 131 -4.13 -4.97 6.62
N LEU A 132 -2.90 -4.56 6.30
CA LEU A 132 -1.81 -4.59 7.29
C LEU A 132 -2.04 -3.56 8.40
N ARG A 133 -2.60 -2.38 8.09
CA ARG A 133 -2.95 -1.41 9.14
C ARG A 133 -4.01 -1.97 10.08
N LEU A 134 -5.05 -2.63 9.56
CA LEU A 134 -6.10 -3.20 10.39
C LEU A 134 -5.58 -4.32 11.29
N LEU A 135 -4.68 -5.17 10.77
CA LEU A 135 -4.00 -6.19 11.57
C LEU A 135 -3.08 -5.56 12.63
N ALA A 136 -2.35 -4.49 12.28
CA ALA A 136 -1.47 -3.76 13.20
C ALA A 136 -2.26 -3.17 14.36
N ASP A 137 -3.35 -2.47 14.06
CA ASP A 137 -4.21 -1.82 15.07
C ASP A 137 -4.88 -2.84 16.01
N ARG A 138 -5.00 -4.11 15.58
CA ARG A 138 -5.49 -5.23 16.41
C ARG A 138 -4.39 -6.02 17.11
N GLY A 139 -3.11 -5.76 16.80
CA GLY A 139 -1.99 -6.56 17.29
C GLY A 139 -1.98 -8.00 16.75
N GLU A 140 -2.56 -8.22 15.56
CA GLU A 140 -2.76 -9.55 14.95
C GLU A 140 -1.72 -9.89 13.87
N ILE A 141 -0.81 -8.98 13.56
CA ILE A 141 0.20 -9.12 12.50
C ILE A 141 1.06 -10.36 12.67
N ASP A 142 1.49 -10.66 13.90
CA ASP A 142 2.37 -11.79 14.19
C ASP A 142 1.63 -13.14 14.23
N GLY A 143 0.30 -13.12 14.21
CA GLY A 143 -0.53 -14.32 14.20
C GLY A 143 -0.43 -15.11 12.89
N PRO A 144 -0.81 -16.40 12.86
CA PRO A 144 -0.76 -17.21 11.64
C PRO A 144 -1.51 -16.61 10.46
N HIS A 145 -2.66 -15.98 10.70
CA HIS A 145 -3.45 -15.31 9.67
C HIS A 145 -2.82 -13.98 9.21
N GLY A 146 -2.18 -13.24 10.11
CA GLY A 146 -1.43 -12.02 9.75
C GLY A 146 -0.22 -12.32 8.88
N GLN A 147 0.54 -13.37 9.23
CA GLN A 147 1.67 -13.89 8.46
C GLN A 147 1.22 -14.42 7.07
N ALA A 148 0.08 -15.11 7.01
CA ALA A 148 -0.51 -15.56 5.75
C ALA A 148 -0.95 -14.38 4.87
N ALA A 149 -1.65 -13.40 5.45
CA ALA A 149 -2.09 -12.19 4.77
C ALA A 149 -0.88 -11.41 4.21
N LEU A 150 0.16 -11.19 5.03
CA LEU A 150 1.38 -10.52 4.57
C LEU A 150 2.01 -11.26 3.38
N GLY A 151 2.16 -12.58 3.47
CA GLY A 151 2.74 -13.38 2.37
C GLY A 151 1.94 -13.22 1.07
N ILE A 152 0.61 -13.33 1.15
CA ILE A 152 -0.27 -13.17 -0.02
C ILE A 152 -0.16 -11.75 -0.58
N LEU A 153 -0.21 -10.71 0.26
CA LEU A 153 -0.13 -9.32 -0.15
C LEU A 153 1.20 -8.98 -0.84
N ILE A 154 2.33 -9.45 -0.31
CA ILE A 154 3.64 -9.25 -0.95
C ILE A 154 3.67 -9.93 -2.33
N PHE A 155 3.07 -11.12 -2.46
CA PHE A 155 2.97 -11.79 -3.75
C PHE A 155 2.11 -11.01 -4.75
N GLN A 156 0.97 -10.47 -4.30
CA GLN A 156 0.11 -9.61 -5.11
C GLN A 156 0.87 -8.36 -5.59
N ASP A 157 1.58 -7.67 -4.69
CA ASP A 157 2.39 -6.50 -5.02
C ASP A 157 3.47 -6.82 -6.07
N LEU A 158 4.07 -8.01 -6.00
CA LEU A 158 5.02 -8.49 -7.01
C LEU A 158 4.33 -8.80 -8.36
N CYS A 159 3.07 -9.25 -8.33
CA CYS A 159 2.26 -9.52 -9.52
C CYS A 159 1.76 -8.27 -10.24
N VAL A 160 1.65 -7.11 -9.56
CA VAL A 160 1.16 -5.86 -10.19
C VAL A 160 1.96 -5.52 -11.45
N VAL A 161 3.29 -5.62 -11.38
CA VAL A 161 4.17 -5.26 -12.50
C VAL A 161 3.92 -6.12 -13.75
N PRO A 162 4.01 -7.46 -13.69
CA PRO A 162 3.70 -8.28 -14.85
C PRO A 162 2.24 -8.10 -15.31
N MET A 163 1.27 -7.87 -14.42
CA MET A 163 -0.13 -7.62 -14.81
C MET A 163 -0.29 -6.32 -15.61
N VAL A 164 0.30 -5.21 -15.15
CA VAL A 164 0.26 -3.91 -15.85
C VAL A 164 0.91 -4.03 -17.22
N LEU A 165 2.05 -4.71 -17.31
CA LEU A 165 2.75 -4.91 -18.58
C LEU A 165 2.07 -5.91 -19.51
N PHE A 166 1.24 -6.79 -18.96
CA PHE A 166 0.38 -7.66 -19.77
C PHE A 166 -0.79 -6.88 -20.39
N THR A 167 -1.15 -5.71 -19.84
CA THR A 167 -2.30 -4.91 -20.29
C THR A 167 -2.22 -4.49 -21.77
N PRO A 168 -1.08 -4.01 -22.31
CA PRO A 168 -0.93 -3.75 -23.76
C PRO A 168 -1.20 -4.97 -24.66
N PHE A 169 -0.87 -6.18 -24.21
CA PHE A 169 -1.17 -7.40 -24.96
C PHE A 169 -2.68 -7.67 -25.02
N LEU A 170 -3.40 -7.32 -23.95
CA LEU A 170 -4.85 -7.41 -23.90
C LEU A 170 -5.51 -6.39 -24.82
N THR A 171 -5.00 -5.17 -24.88
CA THR A 171 -5.55 -4.10 -25.74
C THR A 171 -5.19 -4.26 -27.22
N GLY A 172 -4.27 -5.17 -27.56
CA GLY A 172 -3.86 -5.45 -28.94
C GLY A 172 -2.73 -4.54 -29.45
N ALA A 173 -2.04 -3.83 -28.56
CA ALA A 173 -0.95 -2.92 -28.88
C ALA A 173 0.39 -3.61 -29.22
N GLY A 174 0.40 -4.95 -29.33
CA GLY A 174 1.55 -5.71 -29.84
C GLY A 174 2.81 -5.57 -28.98
N ALA A 175 2.76 -5.99 -27.72
CA ALA A 175 3.96 -6.11 -26.91
C ALA A 175 4.69 -7.43 -27.22
N SER A 176 6.00 -7.46 -26.97
CA SER A 176 6.86 -8.60 -27.32
C SER A 176 7.15 -9.46 -26.09
N MET A 177 7.36 -10.78 -26.27
CA MET A 177 7.76 -11.71 -25.19
C MET A 177 9.05 -11.24 -24.48
N SER A 178 9.93 -10.54 -25.20
CA SER A 178 11.14 -9.91 -24.65
C SER A 178 10.84 -8.82 -23.60
N ASP A 179 9.76 -8.07 -23.75
CA ASP A 179 9.39 -7.01 -22.80
C ASP A 179 8.97 -7.60 -21.45
N ALA A 180 8.24 -8.73 -21.48
CA ALA A 180 7.82 -9.45 -20.27
C ALA A 180 9.03 -10.04 -19.52
N VAL A 181 9.98 -10.65 -20.22
CA VAL A 181 11.20 -11.23 -19.61
C VAL A 181 12.08 -10.13 -19.01
N ALA A 182 12.27 -9.01 -19.71
CA ALA A 182 13.10 -7.91 -19.23
C ALA A 182 12.63 -7.37 -17.87
N VAL A 183 11.32 -7.41 -17.63
CA VAL A 183 10.71 -6.88 -16.40
C VAL A 183 10.88 -7.83 -15.24
N VAL A 184 10.64 -9.13 -15.43
CA VAL A 184 10.89 -10.13 -14.38
C VAL A 184 12.35 -10.06 -13.94
N VAL A 185 13.27 -9.93 -14.90
CA VAL A 185 14.69 -9.75 -14.62
C VAL A 185 14.96 -8.47 -13.83
N LYS A 186 14.36 -7.33 -14.22
CA LYS A 186 14.49 -6.06 -13.47
C LYS A 186 13.97 -6.18 -12.03
N GLY A 187 12.82 -6.81 -11.82
CA GLY A 187 12.25 -7.03 -10.49
C GLY A 187 13.15 -7.89 -9.61
N VAL A 188 13.63 -9.03 -10.13
CA VAL A 188 14.58 -9.90 -9.42
C VAL A 188 15.90 -9.19 -9.11
N LEU A 189 16.45 -8.44 -10.06
CA LEU A 189 17.67 -7.66 -9.86
C LEU A 189 17.47 -6.55 -8.82
N PHE A 190 16.31 -5.88 -8.80
CA PHE A 190 16.00 -4.87 -7.80
C PHE A 190 15.94 -5.49 -6.40
N VAL A 191 15.17 -6.57 -6.22
CA VAL A 191 15.04 -7.24 -4.92
C VAL A 191 16.39 -7.78 -4.46
N GLY A 192 17.14 -8.44 -5.36
CA GLY A 192 18.49 -8.93 -5.06
C GLY A 192 19.46 -7.82 -4.68
N GLY A 193 19.45 -6.70 -5.43
CA GLY A 193 20.28 -5.53 -5.16
C GLY A 193 19.93 -4.86 -3.83
N ALA A 194 18.64 -4.75 -3.50
CA ALA A 194 18.19 -4.21 -2.23
C ALA A 194 18.66 -5.07 -1.04
N ILE A 195 18.57 -6.41 -1.16
CA ILE A 195 19.08 -7.34 -0.13
C ILE A 195 20.60 -7.18 0.05
N VAL A 196 21.37 -7.02 -1.04
CA VAL A 196 22.82 -6.78 -0.94
C VAL A 196 23.11 -5.44 -0.27
N ALA A 197 22.39 -4.37 -0.65
CA ALA A 197 22.52 -3.05 -0.05
C ALA A 197 22.18 -3.08 1.45
N ALA A 198 21.19 -3.87 1.86
CA ALA A 198 20.81 -4.10 3.26
C ALA A 198 21.96 -4.62 4.10
N ARG A 199 22.73 -5.54 3.54
CA ARG A 199 23.76 -6.24 4.29
C ARG A 199 25.03 -5.39 4.40
N TRP A 200 25.29 -4.50 3.45
CA TRP A 200 26.59 -3.85 3.29
C TRP A 200 26.58 -2.32 3.39
N VAL A 201 25.53 -1.67 2.86
CA VAL A 201 25.41 -0.20 2.79
C VAL A 201 24.68 0.34 3.99
N VAL A 202 23.50 -0.22 4.31
CA VAL A 202 22.64 0.25 5.42
C VAL A 202 23.36 0.25 6.77
N PRO A 203 24.08 -0.82 7.19
CA PRO A 203 24.71 -0.85 8.50
C PRO A 203 25.85 0.17 8.62
N ARG A 204 26.62 0.37 7.54
CA ARG A 204 27.71 1.36 7.49
C ARG A 204 27.17 2.78 7.57
N LEU A 205 26.19 3.11 6.72
CA LEU A 205 25.57 4.42 6.71
C LEU A 205 24.96 4.76 8.07
N LEU A 206 24.21 3.83 8.67
CA LEU A 206 23.59 4.06 9.98
C LEU A 206 24.63 4.19 11.09
N HIS A 207 25.72 3.42 11.06
CA HIS A 207 26.78 3.55 12.06
C HIS A 207 27.44 4.94 12.02
N ASP A 208 27.77 5.44 10.83
CA ASP A 208 28.36 6.78 10.66
C ASP A 208 27.38 7.88 11.09
N VAL A 209 26.10 7.73 10.76
CA VAL A 209 25.05 8.67 11.17
C VAL A 209 24.85 8.67 12.68
N VAL A 210 24.83 7.49 13.32
CA VAL A 210 24.69 7.37 14.79
C VAL A 210 25.91 7.96 15.50
N ALA A 211 27.11 7.85 14.93
CA ALA A 211 28.32 8.47 15.47
C ALA A 211 28.22 10.00 15.59
N THR A 212 27.37 10.65 14.80
CA THR A 212 27.10 12.10 14.93
C THR A 212 26.36 12.48 16.22
N ARG A 213 25.72 11.51 16.90
CA ARG A 213 24.90 11.68 18.12
C ARG A 213 23.78 12.73 17.98
N ARG A 214 23.30 13.00 16.76
CA ARG A 214 22.19 13.91 16.49
C ARG A 214 20.97 13.16 15.99
N ARG A 215 19.87 13.24 16.75
CA ARG A 215 18.57 12.63 16.44
C ARG A 215 18.03 13.05 15.07
N GLU A 216 18.18 14.33 14.73
CA GLU A 216 17.73 14.89 13.44
C GLU A 216 18.41 14.21 12.23
N VAL A 217 19.73 14.00 12.31
CA VAL A 217 20.50 13.36 11.22
C VAL A 217 20.09 11.90 11.06
N PHE A 218 19.83 11.21 12.17
CA PHE A 218 19.34 9.84 12.17
C PHE A 218 17.94 9.72 11.54
N LEU A 219 16.99 10.57 11.92
CA LEU A 219 15.66 10.62 11.32
C LEU A 219 15.73 10.89 9.81
N LEU A 220 16.54 11.88 9.38
CA LEU A 220 16.72 12.19 7.96
C LEU A 220 17.34 11.02 7.18
N ALA A 221 18.30 10.30 7.76
CA ALA A 221 18.88 9.11 7.13
C ALA A 221 17.85 7.99 6.95
N ILE A 222 16.99 7.76 7.95
CA ILE A 222 15.90 6.77 7.87
C ILE A 222 14.91 7.14 6.78
N ILE A 223 14.44 8.40 6.76
CA ILE A 223 13.52 8.89 5.75
C ILE A 223 14.15 8.78 4.35
N LEU A 224 15.44 9.13 4.21
CA LEU A 224 16.17 9.01 2.96
C LEU A 224 16.24 7.56 2.48
N LEU A 225 16.54 6.61 3.37
CA LEU A 225 16.54 5.18 3.03
C LEU A 225 15.15 4.69 2.62
N CYS A 226 14.12 5.07 3.38
CA CYS A 226 12.73 4.73 3.11
C CYS A 226 12.26 5.26 1.74
N LEU A 227 12.32 6.58 1.54
CA LEU A 227 11.86 7.20 0.30
C LEU A 227 12.77 6.86 -0.88
N GLY A 228 14.08 6.76 -0.67
CA GLY A 228 15.06 6.45 -1.72
C GLY A 228 14.88 5.02 -2.28
N THR A 229 14.62 4.04 -1.42
CA THR A 229 14.32 2.67 -1.85
C THR A 229 12.95 2.54 -2.50
N ALA A 230 11.91 3.20 -1.96
CA ALA A 230 10.59 3.28 -2.59
C ALA A 230 10.70 3.87 -4.00
N TRP A 231 11.39 5.00 -4.15
CA TRP A 231 11.63 5.64 -5.44
C TRP A 231 12.43 4.77 -6.40
N ALA A 232 13.48 4.09 -5.92
CA ALA A 232 14.26 3.15 -6.73
C ALA A 232 13.39 1.96 -7.19
N SER A 233 12.47 1.50 -6.35
CA SER A 233 11.50 0.44 -6.67
C SER A 233 10.56 0.88 -7.79
N ALA A 234 9.98 2.07 -7.68
CA ALA A 234 9.14 2.67 -8.73
C ALA A 234 9.90 2.82 -10.06
N ARG A 235 11.18 3.23 -10.02
CA ARG A 235 12.04 3.28 -11.21
C ARG A 235 12.33 1.92 -11.83
N ALA A 236 12.32 0.85 -11.04
CA ALA A 236 12.40 -0.53 -11.51
C ALA A 236 11.06 -1.06 -12.06
N GLY A 237 9.98 -0.27 -11.96
CA GLY A 237 8.63 -0.64 -12.38
C GLY A 237 7.81 -1.35 -11.30
N LEU A 238 8.33 -1.47 -10.08
CA LEU A 238 7.65 -2.05 -8.92
C LEU A 238 6.83 -1.00 -8.15
N SER A 239 6.04 -1.41 -7.16
CA SER A 239 5.26 -0.48 -6.35
C SER A 239 6.14 0.27 -5.35
N LEU A 240 5.78 1.53 -5.05
CA LEU A 240 6.39 2.31 -3.95
C LEU A 240 6.28 1.55 -2.62
N ALA A 241 5.14 0.90 -2.43
CA ALA A 241 4.80 0.05 -1.31
C ALA A 241 5.84 -1.06 -1.04
N LEU A 242 6.18 -1.82 -2.08
CA LEU A 242 7.16 -2.90 -1.97
C LEU A 242 8.56 -2.36 -1.65
N GLY A 243 8.98 -1.27 -2.29
CA GLY A 243 10.28 -0.65 -2.01
C GLY A 243 10.40 -0.16 -0.58
N ALA A 244 9.35 0.49 -0.07
CA ALA A 244 9.28 0.96 1.31
C ALA A 244 9.33 -0.19 2.32
N PHE A 245 8.53 -1.24 2.08
CA PHE A 245 8.54 -2.46 2.90
C PHE A 245 9.93 -3.11 2.93
N ILE A 246 10.58 -3.23 1.77
CA ILE A 246 11.95 -3.75 1.69
C ILE A 246 12.90 -2.87 2.50
N ALA A 247 12.87 -1.54 2.38
CA ALA A 247 13.72 -0.67 3.21
C ALA A 247 13.53 -0.90 4.71
N GLY A 248 12.28 -1.08 5.15
CA GLY A 248 11.98 -1.39 6.54
C GLY A 248 12.64 -2.69 6.97
N LEU A 249 12.50 -3.73 6.15
CA LEU A 249 13.11 -5.04 6.36
C LEU A 249 14.64 -4.97 6.42
N LEU A 250 15.27 -4.08 5.63
CA LEU A 250 16.71 -3.87 5.67
C LEU A 250 17.16 -3.25 7.01
N ILE A 251 16.35 -2.34 7.56
CA ILE A 251 16.62 -1.67 8.83
C ILE A 251 16.31 -2.58 10.01
N ALA A 252 15.32 -3.47 9.90
CA ALA A 252 14.96 -4.46 10.91
C ALA A 252 16.15 -5.35 11.33
N GLU A 253 16.99 -5.71 10.37
CA GLU A 253 18.20 -6.52 10.59
C GLU A 253 19.36 -5.75 11.24
N SER A 254 19.23 -4.43 11.41
CA SER A 254 20.23 -3.60 12.09
C SER A 254 19.95 -3.45 13.57
N GLU A 255 21.00 -3.19 14.36
CA GLU A 255 20.88 -2.90 15.80
C GLU A 255 20.08 -1.61 16.10
N TYR A 256 19.84 -0.79 15.08
CA TYR A 256 19.14 0.50 15.19
C TYR A 256 17.64 0.40 14.86
N SER A 257 17.10 -0.79 14.62
CA SER A 257 15.69 -1.01 14.24
C SER A 257 14.69 -0.38 15.20
N HIS A 258 14.85 -0.60 16.50
CA HIS A 258 13.96 -0.08 17.54
C HIS A 258 14.01 1.44 17.63
N GLN A 259 15.22 2.01 17.50
CA GLN A 259 15.39 3.45 17.46
C GLN A 259 14.73 4.03 16.21
N ALA A 260 14.96 3.42 15.03
CA ALA A 260 14.36 3.87 13.79
C ALA A 260 12.83 3.84 13.82
N LEU A 261 12.26 2.77 14.40
CA LEU A 261 10.83 2.63 14.63
C LEU A 261 10.31 3.79 15.50
N GLY A 262 10.90 4.02 16.67
CA GLY A 262 10.48 5.09 17.58
C GLY A 262 10.49 6.48 16.94
N GLU A 263 11.42 6.75 16.03
CA GLU A 263 11.52 8.02 15.32
C GLU A 263 10.50 8.19 14.20
N ILE A 264 10.19 7.12 13.46
CA ILE A 264 9.30 7.20 12.29
C ILE A 264 7.81 7.06 12.65
N LEU A 265 7.50 6.44 13.80
CA LEU A 265 6.13 6.18 14.25
C LEU A 265 5.21 7.43 14.23
N PRO A 266 5.63 8.60 14.77
CA PRO A 266 4.77 9.80 14.76
C PRO A 266 4.51 10.32 13.34
N LEU A 267 5.53 10.31 12.48
CA LEU A 267 5.41 10.75 11.09
C LEU A 267 4.45 9.86 10.33
N ARG A 268 4.64 8.54 10.46
CA ARG A 268 3.76 7.52 9.90
C ARG A 268 2.30 7.76 10.31
N GLU A 269 2.02 8.02 11.58
CA GLU A 269 0.64 8.19 12.06
C GLU A 269 -0.07 9.41 11.45
N VAL A 270 0.63 10.54 11.33
CA VAL A 270 0.09 11.74 10.70
C VAL A 270 -0.20 11.48 9.22
N PHE A 271 0.78 10.97 8.47
CA PHE A 271 0.61 10.76 7.02
C PHE A 271 -0.35 9.62 6.68
N ASN A 272 -0.46 8.58 7.53
CA ASN A 272 -1.47 7.53 7.36
C ASN A 272 -2.90 8.07 7.47
N SER A 273 -3.13 9.01 8.38
CA SER A 273 -4.46 9.63 8.48
C SER A 273 -4.83 10.32 7.17
N LEU A 274 -3.90 11.07 6.58
CA LEU A 274 -4.08 11.72 5.28
C LEU A 274 -4.32 10.70 4.16
N PHE A 275 -3.61 9.57 4.17
CA PHE A 275 -3.83 8.49 3.22
C PHE A 275 -5.25 7.93 3.24
N PHE A 276 -5.75 7.54 4.41
CA PHE A 276 -7.10 6.99 4.51
C PHE A 276 -8.17 8.04 4.23
N ILE A 277 -7.94 9.30 4.61
CA ILE A 277 -8.84 10.39 4.23
C ILE A 277 -8.84 10.56 2.70
N SER A 278 -7.68 10.52 2.04
CA SER A 278 -7.59 10.63 0.58
C SER A 278 -8.33 9.51 -0.14
N ILE A 279 -8.22 8.26 0.33
CA ILE A 279 -9.03 7.16 -0.22
C ILE A 279 -10.52 7.44 -0.04
N GLY A 280 -10.93 7.93 1.13
CA GLY A 280 -12.32 8.30 1.39
C GLY A 280 -12.84 9.36 0.42
N MET A 281 -12.00 10.31 0.01
CA MET A 281 -12.38 11.37 -0.94
C MET A 281 -12.67 10.83 -2.35
N LEU A 282 -12.13 9.68 -2.73
CA LEU A 282 -12.41 9.03 -4.02
C LEU A 282 -13.80 8.38 -4.06
N PHE A 283 -14.45 8.21 -2.91
CA PHE A 283 -15.73 7.53 -2.80
C PHE A 283 -16.89 8.41 -3.30
N ASP A 284 -17.47 8.05 -4.44
CA ASP A 284 -18.63 8.76 -4.99
C ASP A 284 -19.96 8.27 -4.40
N VAL A 285 -20.45 9.03 -3.41
CA VAL A 285 -21.74 8.78 -2.74
C VAL A 285 -22.92 8.80 -3.74
N ARG A 286 -22.82 9.58 -4.82
CA ARG A 286 -23.89 9.74 -5.81
C ARG A 286 -24.12 8.44 -6.57
N THR A 287 -23.05 7.72 -6.91
CA THR A 287 -23.11 6.42 -7.58
C THR A 287 -23.85 5.39 -6.71
N VAL A 288 -23.62 5.39 -5.40
CA VAL A 288 -24.30 4.49 -4.46
C VAL A 288 -25.79 4.77 -4.38
N ILE A 289 -26.18 6.05 -4.34
CA ILE A 289 -27.59 6.45 -4.30
C ILE A 289 -28.28 6.15 -5.64
N ALA A 290 -27.59 6.34 -6.76
CA ALA A 290 -28.15 6.11 -8.09
C ALA A 290 -28.32 4.61 -8.40
N SER A 291 -27.42 3.74 -7.91
CA SER A 291 -27.38 2.33 -8.26
C SER A 291 -27.14 1.41 -7.05
N PRO A 292 -28.01 1.42 -6.03
CA PRO A 292 -27.76 0.73 -4.76
C PRO A 292 -27.70 -0.79 -4.92
N LEU A 293 -28.58 -1.37 -5.75
CA LEU A 293 -28.62 -2.81 -6.02
C LEU A 293 -27.34 -3.29 -6.71
N THR A 294 -26.84 -2.52 -7.68
CA THR A 294 -25.64 -2.86 -8.45
C THR A 294 -24.39 -2.77 -7.58
N VAL A 295 -24.27 -1.70 -6.78
CA VAL A 295 -23.15 -1.52 -5.84
C VAL A 295 -23.16 -2.62 -4.78
N PHE A 296 -24.31 -2.89 -4.15
CA PHE A 296 -24.40 -3.95 -3.14
C PHE A 296 -24.13 -5.34 -3.73
N GLY A 297 -24.64 -5.61 -4.94
CA GLY A 297 -24.35 -6.83 -5.68
C GLY A 297 -22.86 -7.00 -5.99
N ALA A 298 -22.18 -5.92 -6.41
CA ALA A 298 -20.73 -5.94 -6.65
C ALA A 298 -19.93 -6.16 -5.36
N ILE A 299 -20.30 -5.50 -4.26
CA ILE A 299 -19.67 -5.70 -2.95
C ILE A 299 -19.83 -7.15 -2.50
N LEU A 300 -21.04 -7.70 -2.62
CA LEU A 300 -21.32 -9.08 -2.24
C LEU A 300 -20.55 -10.07 -3.12
N ALA A 301 -20.47 -9.82 -4.43
CA ALA A 301 -19.71 -10.65 -5.36
C ALA A 301 -18.22 -10.68 -4.98
N VAL A 302 -17.63 -9.53 -4.64
CA VAL A 302 -16.24 -9.45 -4.18
C VAL A 302 -16.05 -10.08 -2.80
N ALA A 303 -17.01 -9.91 -1.88
CA ALA A 303 -16.91 -10.47 -0.53
C ALA A 303 -17.07 -12.00 -0.45
N LEU A 304 -17.67 -12.61 -1.48
CA LEU A 304 -17.85 -14.07 -1.57
C LEU A 304 -16.69 -14.78 -2.29
N LEU A 305 -15.77 -14.02 -2.89
CA LEU A 305 -14.54 -14.51 -3.53
C LEU A 305 -13.41 -14.68 -2.50
#